data_AF-A0A453SXB5-F1
#
_entry.id   AF-A0A453SXB5-F1
#
_cell.length_a   1.000
_cell.length_b   1.000
_cell.length_c   1.000
_cell.angle_alpha   90.00
_cell.angle_beta   90.00
_cell.angle_gamma   90.00
#
_symmetry.space_group_name_H-M   'P 1'
#
loop_
_entity.id
_entity.type
_entity.pdbx_description
1 polymer ?
#
loop_
_entity_poly.entity_id
_entity_poly.type
_entity_poly.pdbx_seq_one_letter_code
_entity_poly.pdbx_strand_id
1 'polypeptide(L)'
;EDWMKNYPLVGRELEMTELRSYTARVRFSNSPVISVWGIAGIGKSALVRNLYYDRMLNSNQFNKYSWVDVSHPFNLRDFSRSLLLDHHSEKDPIKECRELLSENQCLVVIDDLQSKEEWDLIQSALVSRPSSSVIIVITTEASVATYCTNNEGHVFNVKGLEAVAPMDLFRTEVCFSYKLYYVAFLCFLRELQYLASSLDACCHKHTTSCMGLLCPPSL
;
A
#
# COMPACT_ATOMS: atom_id res chain seq x y z
N GLU A 1 -6.00 -8.58 -8.86
CA GLU A 1 -4.66 -8.81 -9.46
C GLU A 1 -3.83 -7.55 -9.68
N ASP A 2 -4.43 -6.38 -9.88
CA ASP A 2 -3.73 -5.18 -10.37
C ASP A 2 -2.75 -4.54 -9.36
N TRP A 3 -3.06 -4.57 -8.05
CA TRP A 3 -2.20 -3.96 -7.02
C TRP A 3 -0.78 -4.54 -7.04
N MET A 4 -0.63 -5.86 -6.82
CA MET A 4 0.69 -6.49 -6.68
C MET A 4 1.57 -6.34 -7.92
N LYS A 5 0.98 -6.13 -9.10
CA LYS A 5 1.71 -5.82 -10.33
C LYS A 5 2.19 -4.36 -10.36
N ASN A 6 1.37 -3.44 -9.84
CA ASN A 6 1.64 -2.00 -9.87
C ASN A 6 2.62 -1.54 -8.79
N TYR A 7 2.78 -2.28 -7.69
CA TYR A 7 3.84 -1.98 -6.73
C TYR A 7 4.54 -3.26 -6.24
N PRO A 8 5.50 -3.76 -7.02
CA PRO A 8 6.23 -4.97 -6.66
C PRO A 8 7.00 -4.76 -5.36
N LEU A 9 6.97 -5.77 -4.49
CA LEU A 9 7.80 -5.80 -3.30
C LEU A 9 9.22 -6.22 -3.71
N VAL A 10 10.19 -5.31 -3.63
CA VAL A 10 11.57 -5.54 -4.06
C VAL A 10 12.49 -5.70 -2.85
N GLY A 11 13.34 -6.73 -2.86
CA GLY A 11 14.41 -6.91 -1.87
C GLY A 11 13.92 -7.34 -0.49
N ARG A 12 12.69 -7.86 -0.40
CA ARG A 12 12.02 -8.31 0.84
C ARG A 12 11.56 -9.77 0.77
N GLU A 13 12.17 -10.56 -0.10
CA GLU A 13 11.73 -11.92 -0.42
C GLU A 13 11.88 -12.85 0.79
N LEU A 14 12.94 -12.64 1.59
CA LEU A 14 13.17 -13.36 2.84
C LEU A 14 12.11 -13.00 3.88
N GLU A 15 11.87 -11.70 4.12
CA GLU A 15 10.86 -11.24 5.06
C GLU A 15 9.46 -11.75 4.70
N MET A 16 9.12 -11.73 3.41
CA MET A 16 7.86 -12.27 2.93
C MET A 16 7.73 -13.78 3.19
N THR A 17 8.81 -14.54 2.97
CA THR A 17 8.84 -15.99 3.22
C THR A 17 8.68 -16.31 4.70
N GLU A 18 9.38 -15.57 5.56
CA GLU A 18 9.25 -15.70 7.02
C GLU A 18 7.84 -15.33 7.48
N LEU A 19 7.31 -14.19 7.05
CA LEU A 19 5.98 -13.74 7.44
C LEU A 19 4.90 -14.74 7.01
N ARG A 20 5.02 -15.35 5.82
CA ARG A 20 4.15 -16.45 5.38
C ARG A 20 4.21 -17.66 6.31
N SER A 21 5.40 -18.03 6.77
CA SER A 21 5.60 -19.14 7.72
C SER A 21 4.94 -18.83 9.06
N TYR A 22 5.13 -17.61 9.59
CA TYR A 22 4.47 -17.16 10.81
C TYR A 22 2.94 -17.24 10.71
N THR A 23 2.36 -16.70 9.63
CA THR A 23 0.90 -16.77 9.40
C THR A 23 0.37 -18.20 9.37
N ALA A 24 1.11 -19.14 8.78
CA ALA A 24 0.69 -20.54 8.74
C ALA A 24 0.71 -21.19 10.14
N ARG A 25 1.69 -20.85 10.98
CA ARG A 25 1.85 -21.44 12.33
C ARG A 25 0.90 -20.83 13.36
N VAL A 26 0.65 -19.53 13.28
CA VAL A 26 -0.14 -18.79 14.29
C VAL A 26 -1.57 -19.33 14.43
N ARG A 27 -2.13 -19.92 13.37
CA ARG A 27 -3.49 -20.49 13.35
C ARG A 27 -3.70 -21.61 14.36
N PHE A 28 -2.63 -22.28 14.77
CA PHE A 28 -2.67 -23.37 15.75
C PHE A 28 -2.29 -22.91 17.16
N SER A 29 -2.10 -21.61 17.35
CA SER A 29 -1.80 -21.04 18.65
C SER A 29 -3.07 -20.60 19.37
N ASN A 30 -3.00 -20.55 20.70
CA ASN A 30 -4.12 -20.07 21.53
C ASN A 30 -4.39 -18.56 21.37
N SER A 31 -3.47 -17.82 20.74
CA SER A 31 -3.57 -16.39 20.48
C SER A 31 -3.05 -16.10 19.06
N PRO A 32 -3.92 -16.17 18.04
CA PRO A 32 -3.55 -16.06 16.62
C PRO A 32 -3.28 -14.61 16.20
N VAL A 33 -2.44 -13.91 16.96
CA VAL A 33 -2.02 -12.53 16.73
C VAL A 33 -0.56 -12.53 16.27
N ILE A 34 -0.29 -11.79 15.19
CA ILE A 34 1.05 -11.51 14.69
C ILE A 34 1.27 -10.01 14.80
N SER A 35 2.41 -9.59 15.33
CA SER A 35 2.73 -8.16 15.41
C SER A 35 3.93 -7.84 14.56
N VAL A 36 3.76 -6.86 13.67
CA VAL A 36 4.76 -6.38 12.73
C VAL A 36 5.19 -4.98 13.17
N TRP A 37 6.47 -4.79 13.45
CA TRP A 37 6.99 -3.49 13.89
C TRP A 37 8.27 -3.08 13.18
N GLY A 38 8.67 -1.83 13.40
CA GLY A 38 9.84 -1.22 12.78
C GLY A 38 9.66 0.29 12.62
N ILE A 39 10.73 0.99 12.27
CA ILE A 39 10.74 2.45 12.17
C ILE A 39 9.69 2.98 11.16
N ALA A 40 9.30 4.24 11.32
CA ALA A 40 8.41 4.91 10.37
C ALA A 40 9.02 4.90 8.94
N GLY A 41 8.19 4.74 7.92
CA GLY A 41 8.62 4.75 6.51
C GLY A 41 9.35 3.49 6.02
N ILE A 42 9.61 2.48 6.87
CA ILE A 42 10.37 1.27 6.50
C ILE A 42 9.62 0.30 5.55
N GLY A 43 8.32 0.54 5.33
CA GLY A 43 7.49 -0.27 4.44
C GLY A 43 6.71 -1.40 5.13
N LYS A 44 6.43 -1.33 6.45
CA LYS A 44 5.65 -2.35 7.18
C LYS A 44 4.30 -2.64 6.52
N SER A 45 3.50 -1.60 6.29
CA SER A 45 2.19 -1.71 5.66
C SER A 45 2.30 -2.27 4.24
N ALA A 46 3.33 -1.91 3.48
CA ALA A 46 3.56 -2.45 2.15
C ALA A 46 3.89 -3.97 2.17
N LEU A 47 4.71 -4.41 3.13
CA LEU A 47 5.04 -5.82 3.34
C LEU A 47 3.79 -6.62 3.70
N VAL A 48 3.03 -6.17 4.71
CA VAL A 48 1.81 -6.86 5.16
C VAL A 48 0.71 -6.82 4.09
N ARG A 49 0.60 -5.73 3.31
CA ARG A 49 -0.35 -5.63 2.20
C ARG A 49 -0.08 -6.63 1.10
N ASN A 50 1.19 -6.87 0.77
CA ASN A 50 1.55 -7.93 -0.16
C ASN A 50 1.14 -9.31 0.36
N LEU A 51 1.40 -9.62 1.64
CA LEU A 51 0.93 -10.86 2.25
C LEU A 51 -0.60 -10.97 2.23
N TYR A 52 -1.30 -9.88 2.56
CA TYR A 52 -2.76 -9.84 2.60
C TYR A 52 -3.36 -10.22 1.24
N TYR A 53 -2.89 -9.60 0.16
CA TYR A 53 -3.35 -9.94 -1.19
C TYR A 53 -2.89 -11.32 -1.66
N ASP A 54 -1.68 -11.75 -1.30
CA ASP A 54 -1.21 -13.11 -1.57
C ASP A 54 -2.12 -14.16 -0.93
N ARG A 55 -2.52 -13.96 0.33
CA ARG A 55 -3.48 -14.85 1.02
C ARG A 55 -4.85 -14.77 0.38
N MET A 56 -5.34 -13.58 0.08
CA MET A 56 -6.67 -13.38 -0.51
C MET A 56 -6.83 -14.05 -1.89
N LEU A 57 -5.78 -14.03 -2.71
CA LEU A 57 -5.84 -14.53 -4.09
C LEU A 57 -5.37 -15.98 -4.22
N ASN A 58 -4.39 -16.40 -3.42
CA ASN A 58 -3.71 -17.68 -3.57
C ASN A 58 -3.98 -18.66 -2.43
N SER A 59 -4.84 -18.30 -1.47
CA SER A 59 -5.11 -19.13 -0.30
C SER A 59 -6.59 -19.21 0.07
N ASN A 60 -7.05 -20.44 0.32
CA ASN A 60 -8.40 -20.70 0.86
C ASN A 60 -8.41 -20.78 2.39
N GLN A 61 -7.40 -20.20 3.05
CA GLN A 61 -7.26 -20.24 4.51
C GLN A 61 -8.29 -19.38 5.23
N PHE A 62 -8.73 -18.29 4.60
CA PHE A 62 -9.64 -17.31 5.19
C PHE A 62 -10.80 -17.07 4.23
N ASN A 63 -12.00 -16.95 4.78
CA ASN A 63 -13.22 -16.65 4.01
C ASN A 63 -13.62 -15.17 4.10
N LYS A 64 -12.99 -14.41 4.99
CA LYS A 64 -13.20 -12.98 5.20
C LYS A 64 -11.87 -12.27 5.38
N TYR A 65 -11.80 -11.03 4.92
CA TYR A 65 -10.61 -10.19 4.96
C TYR A 65 -11.00 -8.77 5.35
N SER A 66 -10.25 -8.13 6.24
CA SER A 66 -10.46 -6.74 6.62
C SER A 66 -9.12 -6.05 6.89
N TRP A 67 -9.04 -4.77 6.53
CA TRP A 67 -7.90 -3.90 6.78
C TRP A 67 -8.41 -2.61 7.39
N VAL A 68 -7.88 -2.24 8.54
CA VAL A 68 -8.28 -1.04 9.27
C VAL A 68 -7.04 -0.23 9.61
N ASP A 69 -7.02 1.02 9.15
CA ASP A 69 -6.06 2.01 9.61
C ASP A 69 -6.63 2.64 10.89
N VAL A 70 -5.91 2.53 12.01
CA VAL A 70 -6.39 3.04 13.31
C VAL A 70 -6.45 4.56 13.26
N SER A 71 -7.64 5.10 13.52
CA SER A 71 -7.86 6.55 13.56
C SER A 71 -7.49 7.11 14.93
N HIS A 72 -6.91 8.31 14.94
CA HIS A 72 -6.48 9.01 16.14
C HIS A 72 -7.20 10.38 16.25
N PRO A 73 -7.82 10.72 17.40
CA PRO A 73 -7.85 9.96 18.65
C PRO A 73 -8.66 8.64 18.54
N PHE A 74 -8.21 7.61 19.26
CA PHE A 74 -8.81 6.27 19.17
C PHE A 74 -10.26 6.24 19.65
N ASN A 75 -11.13 5.61 18.86
CA ASN A 75 -12.51 5.30 19.22
C ASN A 75 -12.87 3.88 18.79
N LEU A 76 -13.18 3.01 19.76
CA LEU A 76 -13.48 1.61 19.51
C LEU A 76 -14.69 1.39 18.60
N ARG A 77 -15.70 2.28 18.66
CA ARG A 77 -16.90 2.17 17.85
C ARG A 77 -16.61 2.51 16.39
N ASP A 78 -15.82 3.55 16.15
CA ASP A 78 -15.42 3.94 14.79
C ASP A 78 -14.45 2.92 14.19
N PHE A 79 -13.49 2.43 14.98
CA PHE A 79 -12.62 1.30 14.61
C PHE A 79 -13.46 0.07 14.17
N SER A 80 -14.49 -0.27 14.94
CA SER A 80 -15.36 -1.41 14.65
C SER A 80 -16.16 -1.22 13.35
N ARG A 81 -16.63 -0.01 13.05
CA ARG A 81 -17.28 0.29 11.75
C ARG A 81 -16.32 0.16 10.58
N SER A 82 -15.10 0.69 10.73
CA SER A 82 -14.06 0.55 9.71
C SER A 82 -13.72 -0.93 9.46
N LEU A 83 -13.70 -1.76 10.51
CA LEU A 83 -13.47 -3.20 10.40
C LEU A 83 -14.57 -3.92 9.60
N LEU A 84 -15.84 -3.57 9.83
CA LEU A 84 -16.99 -4.15 9.13
C LEU A 84 -17.09 -3.70 7.66
N LEU A 85 -16.37 -2.63 7.29
CA LEU A 85 -16.54 -1.91 6.02
C LEU A 85 -17.99 -1.43 5.80
N ASP A 86 -18.78 -1.35 6.87
CA ASP A 86 -20.18 -0.95 6.87
C ASP A 86 -20.38 0.26 7.77
N HIS A 87 -20.70 1.38 7.14
CA HIS A 87 -20.91 2.68 7.80
C HIS A 87 -22.38 2.94 8.12
N HIS A 88 -23.29 2.04 7.72
CA HIS A 88 -24.74 2.28 7.71
C HIS A 88 -25.56 1.34 8.59
N SER A 89 -24.94 0.34 9.25
CA SER A 89 -25.65 -0.52 10.21
C SER A 89 -26.12 0.28 11.44
N GLU A 90 -27.42 0.18 11.75
CA GLU A 90 -28.02 0.71 12.99
C GLU A 90 -27.70 -0.14 14.22
N LYS A 91 -27.12 -1.34 14.02
CA LYS A 91 -26.75 -2.25 15.10
C LYS A 91 -25.47 -1.79 15.80
N ASP A 92 -25.17 -2.43 16.92
CA ASP A 92 -23.93 -2.18 17.66
C ASP A 92 -22.73 -2.78 16.89
N PRO A 93 -21.84 -1.94 16.31
CA PRO A 93 -20.76 -2.43 15.46
C PRO A 93 -19.75 -3.29 16.23
N ILE A 94 -19.61 -3.09 17.55
CA ILE A 94 -18.71 -3.89 18.38
C ILE A 94 -19.20 -5.33 18.46
N LYS A 95 -20.51 -5.49 18.67
CA LYS A 95 -21.16 -6.81 18.71
C LYS A 95 -21.06 -7.51 17.36
N GLU A 96 -21.30 -6.79 16.27
CA GLU A 96 -21.20 -7.33 14.91
C GLU A 96 -19.77 -7.77 14.57
N CYS A 97 -18.74 -6.98 14.92
CA CYS A 97 -17.35 -7.37 14.74
C CYS A 97 -17.03 -8.67 15.49
N ARG A 98 -17.51 -8.80 16.73
CA ARG A 98 -17.30 -9.99 17.55
C ARG A 98 -17.94 -11.23 16.92
N GLU A 99 -19.19 -11.11 16.45
CA GLU A 99 -19.90 -12.19 15.76
C GLU A 99 -19.13 -12.58 14.49
N LEU A 100 -18.75 -11.61 13.66
CA LEU A 100 -17.98 -11.81 12.43
C LEU A 100 -16.69 -12.59 12.69
N LEU A 101 -15.88 -12.18 13.68
CA LEU A 101 -14.61 -12.84 14.02
C LEU A 101 -14.78 -14.23 14.64
N SER A 102 -15.93 -14.50 15.27
CA SER A 102 -16.23 -15.78 15.91
C SER A 102 -16.82 -16.82 14.96
N GLU A 103 -17.58 -16.38 13.96
CA GLU A 103 -18.28 -17.26 13.02
C GLU A 103 -17.49 -17.52 11.72
N ASN A 104 -16.48 -16.69 11.44
CA ASN A 104 -15.71 -16.75 10.21
C ASN A 104 -14.23 -17.00 10.47
N GLN A 105 -13.52 -17.35 9.39
CA GLN A 105 -12.06 -17.44 9.38
C GLN A 105 -11.54 -16.16 8.74
N CYS A 106 -11.28 -15.14 9.56
CA CYS A 106 -10.90 -13.82 9.09
C CYS A 106 -9.37 -13.64 9.05
N LEU A 107 -8.86 -12.93 8.05
CA LEU A 107 -7.57 -12.27 8.14
C LEU A 107 -7.81 -10.78 8.35
N VAL A 108 -7.51 -10.27 9.54
CA VAL A 108 -7.68 -8.85 9.87
C VAL A 108 -6.33 -8.18 10.03
N VAL A 109 -6.13 -7.05 9.36
CA VAL A 109 -4.96 -6.19 9.53
C VAL A 109 -5.38 -4.93 10.26
N ILE A 110 -4.68 -4.62 11.35
CA ILE A 110 -4.81 -3.40 12.14
C ILE A 110 -3.53 -2.60 11.92
N ASP A 111 -3.59 -1.53 11.13
CA ASP A 111 -2.45 -0.69 10.81
C ASP A 111 -2.38 0.53 11.73
N ASP A 112 -1.16 0.97 12.02
CA ASP A 112 -0.82 2.14 12.85
C ASP A 112 -1.34 2.12 14.29
N LEU A 113 -1.24 0.97 14.99
CA LEU A 113 -1.60 0.91 16.43
C LEU A 113 -0.55 1.63 17.29
N GLN A 114 -0.96 2.57 18.15
CA GLN A 114 -0.04 3.46 18.87
C GLN A 114 0.16 3.10 20.34
N SER A 115 -0.78 2.40 20.99
CA SER A 115 -0.69 2.11 22.43
C SER A 115 -1.16 0.72 22.85
N LYS A 116 -0.76 0.31 24.05
CA LYS A 116 -1.18 -0.98 24.66
C LYS A 116 -2.65 -0.91 25.09
N GLU A 117 -3.08 0.27 25.52
CA GLU A 117 -4.44 0.56 25.96
C GLU A 117 -5.43 0.42 24.79
N GLU A 118 -5.06 0.88 23.59
CA GLU A 118 -5.83 0.63 22.37
C GLU A 118 -5.97 -0.87 22.10
N TRP A 119 -4.88 -1.62 22.20
CA TRP A 119 -4.92 -3.07 22.03
C TRP A 119 -5.81 -3.76 23.06
N ASP A 120 -5.73 -3.38 24.34
CA ASP A 120 -6.56 -3.96 25.40
C ASP A 120 -8.05 -3.75 25.13
N LEU A 121 -8.43 -2.57 24.63
CA LEU A 121 -9.80 -2.26 24.23
C LEU A 121 -10.25 -3.12 23.04
N ILE A 122 -9.41 -3.27 22.01
CA ILE A 122 -9.70 -4.10 20.84
C ILE A 122 -9.82 -5.58 21.24
N GLN A 123 -8.84 -6.09 21.98
CA GLN A 123 -8.76 -7.50 22.37
C GLN A 123 -9.94 -7.89 23.25
N SER A 124 -10.24 -7.10 24.29
CA SER A 124 -11.37 -7.37 25.19
C SER A 124 -12.73 -7.31 24.49
N ALA A 125 -12.88 -6.40 23.51
CA ALA A 125 -14.12 -6.23 22.79
C ALA A 125 -14.35 -7.31 21.71
N LEU A 126 -13.30 -7.67 20.97
CA LEU A 126 -13.42 -8.42 19.72
C LEU A 126 -12.88 -9.85 19.82
N VAL A 127 -11.87 -10.11 20.64
CA VAL A 127 -11.12 -11.38 20.68
C VAL A 127 -11.49 -12.16 21.95
N SER A 128 -12.78 -12.47 22.10
CA SER A 128 -13.32 -13.10 23.32
C SER A 128 -13.32 -14.63 23.31
N ARG A 129 -13.13 -15.26 22.15
CA ARG A 129 -13.21 -16.71 21.98
C ARG A 129 -12.08 -17.23 21.10
N PRO A 130 -11.59 -18.46 21.33
CA PRO A 130 -10.69 -19.10 20.38
C PRO A 130 -11.38 -19.18 19.02
N SER A 131 -10.77 -18.56 18.01
CA SER A 131 -11.23 -18.58 16.63
C SER A 131 -10.06 -18.95 15.72
N SER A 132 -10.38 -19.35 14.49
CA SER A 132 -9.37 -19.62 13.46
C SER A 132 -9.00 -18.38 12.64
N SER A 133 -9.49 -17.21 13.09
CA SER A 133 -9.15 -15.90 12.56
C SER A 133 -7.74 -15.51 12.99
N VAL A 134 -7.03 -14.83 12.09
CA VAL A 134 -5.70 -14.30 12.34
C VAL A 134 -5.76 -12.79 12.33
N ILE A 135 -5.15 -12.17 13.34
CA ILE A 135 -5.03 -10.71 13.44
C ILE A 135 -3.57 -10.35 13.25
N ILE A 136 -3.29 -9.44 12.32
CA ILE A 136 -1.97 -8.84 12.12
C ILE A 136 -2.03 -7.40 12.62
N VAL A 137 -1.22 -7.07 13.61
CA VAL A 137 -1.07 -5.72 14.14
C VAL A 137 0.20 -5.11 13.54
N ILE A 138 0.11 -3.89 13.02
CA ILE A 138 1.26 -3.11 12.55
C ILE A 138 1.43 -1.90 13.49
N THR A 139 2.65 -1.68 13.95
CA THR A 139 2.98 -0.55 14.84
C THR A 139 4.42 -0.08 14.62
N THR A 140 4.74 1.16 15.00
CA THR A 140 6.14 1.63 15.07
C THR A 140 6.83 1.21 16.36
N GLU A 141 6.06 0.90 17.41
CA GLU A 141 6.58 0.70 18.76
C GLU A 141 6.82 -0.78 19.07
N ALA A 142 8.08 -1.14 19.30
CA ALA A 142 8.45 -2.52 19.66
C ALA A 142 7.71 -3.00 20.92
N SER A 143 7.55 -2.13 21.92
CA SER A 143 6.86 -2.46 23.17
C SER A 143 5.37 -2.71 22.99
N VAL A 144 4.73 -2.10 22.00
CA VAL A 144 3.32 -2.38 21.65
C VAL A 144 3.25 -3.72 20.93
N ALA A 145 4.13 -3.96 19.96
CA ALA A 145 4.17 -5.22 19.22
C ALA A 145 4.38 -6.44 20.11
N THR A 146 5.35 -6.38 21.03
CA THR A 146 5.57 -7.46 22.00
C THR A 146 4.39 -7.66 22.94
N TYR A 147 3.66 -6.59 23.29
CA TYR A 147 2.51 -6.68 24.18
C TYR A 147 1.29 -7.31 23.50
N CYS A 148 1.06 -7.01 22.22
CA CYS A 148 -0.06 -7.57 21.45
C CYS A 148 0.00 -9.10 21.29
N THR A 149 1.20 -9.67 21.40
CA THR A 149 1.42 -11.12 21.29
C THR A 149 1.87 -11.70 22.62
N ASN A 150 1.16 -12.70 23.14
CA ASN A 150 1.61 -13.45 24.32
C ASN A 150 2.77 -14.43 24.01
N ASN A 151 3.38 -14.34 22.82
CA ASN A 151 4.44 -15.22 22.34
C ASN A 151 5.43 -14.43 21.50
N GLU A 152 6.68 -14.32 21.96
CA GLU A 152 7.77 -13.63 21.25
C GLU A 152 7.99 -14.17 19.84
N GLY A 153 7.66 -15.45 19.63
CA GLY A 153 7.73 -16.09 18.31
C GLY A 153 6.70 -15.57 17.30
N HIS A 154 5.83 -14.61 17.63
CA HIS A 154 4.88 -14.00 16.68
C HIS A 154 5.15 -12.50 16.47
N VAL A 155 6.29 -12.00 16.93
CA VAL A 155 6.72 -10.61 16.74
C VAL A 155 7.71 -10.53 15.59
N PHE A 156 7.35 -9.82 14.52
CA PHE A 156 8.14 -9.64 13.31
C PHE A 156 8.70 -8.21 13.23
N ASN A 157 10.02 -8.08 13.21
CA ASN A 157 10.70 -6.80 13.05
C ASN A 157 11.10 -6.57 11.58
N VAL A 158 10.50 -5.56 10.95
CA VAL A 158 10.87 -5.11 9.61
C VAL A 158 12.13 -4.26 9.69
N LYS A 159 13.26 -4.84 9.30
CA LYS A 159 14.57 -4.18 9.30
C LYS A 159 14.74 -3.26 8.10
N GLY A 160 15.79 -2.45 8.10
CA GLY A 160 16.24 -1.75 6.90
C GLY A 160 16.69 -2.73 5.82
N LEU A 161 16.43 -2.38 4.56
CA LEU A 161 17.00 -3.09 3.42
C LEU A 161 18.53 -2.91 3.44
N GLU A 162 19.29 -3.96 3.16
CA GLU A 162 20.74 -3.86 2.96
C GLU A 162 21.03 -2.94 1.76
N ALA A 163 22.13 -2.16 1.82
CA ALA A 163 22.40 -0.98 0.98
C ALA A 163 22.25 -1.13 -0.55
N VAL A 164 22.16 -2.35 -1.07
CA VAL A 164 21.94 -2.64 -2.50
C VAL A 164 20.46 -2.45 -2.90
N ALA A 165 19.52 -2.91 -2.07
CA ALA A 165 18.09 -2.89 -2.40
C ALA A 165 17.42 -1.50 -2.34
N PRO A 166 17.77 -0.56 -1.44
CA PRO A 166 17.27 0.81 -1.47
C PRO A 166 17.64 1.54 -2.76
N MET A 167 18.83 1.30 -3.32
CA MET A 167 19.28 1.93 -4.56
C MET A 167 18.48 1.44 -5.77
N ASP A 168 18.09 0.17 -5.80
CA ASP A 168 17.22 -0.38 -6.85
C ASP A 168 15.78 0.13 -6.74
N LEU A 169 15.24 0.24 -5.51
CA LEU A 169 13.93 0.86 -5.26
C LEU A 169 13.93 2.34 -5.66
N PHE A 170 14.97 3.09 -5.26
CA PHE A 170 15.15 4.49 -5.62
C PHE A 170 15.31 4.65 -7.13
N ARG A 171 16.09 3.79 -7.80
CA ARG A 171 16.19 3.79 -9.26
C ARG A 171 14.85 3.51 -9.93
N THR A 172 14.02 2.64 -9.36
CA THR A 172 12.72 2.32 -9.95
C THR A 172 11.79 3.53 -9.88
N GLU A 173 11.60 4.14 -8.71
CA GLU A 173 10.73 5.31 -8.53
C GLU A 173 11.28 6.57 -9.23
N VAL A 174 12.58 6.83 -9.07
CA VAL A 174 13.21 8.05 -9.57
C VAL A 174 13.48 7.96 -11.08
N CYS A 175 13.96 6.83 -11.60
CA CYS A 175 14.12 6.70 -13.06
C CYS A 175 12.77 6.63 -13.79
N PHE A 176 11.67 6.18 -13.18
CA PHE A 176 10.35 6.33 -13.79
C PHE A 176 10.01 7.80 -13.98
N SER A 177 10.19 8.62 -12.95
CA SER A 177 9.91 10.05 -12.99
C SER A 177 10.80 10.79 -14.01
N TYR A 178 12.11 10.51 -14.03
CA TYR A 178 13.02 11.10 -15.01
C TYR A 178 12.81 10.57 -16.43
N LYS A 179 12.43 9.31 -16.64
CA LYS A 179 12.04 8.80 -17.98
C LYS A 179 10.75 9.45 -18.46
N LEU A 180 9.74 9.61 -17.60
CA LEU A 180 8.51 10.33 -17.94
C LEU A 180 8.81 11.79 -18.30
N TYR A 181 9.63 12.48 -17.51
CA TYR A 181 10.06 13.84 -17.81
C TYR A 181 10.87 13.94 -19.10
N TYR A 182 11.79 13.00 -19.34
CA TYR A 182 12.63 12.99 -20.53
C TYR A 182 11.81 12.64 -21.79
N VAL A 183 10.88 11.69 -21.70
CA VAL A 183 9.95 11.37 -22.79
C VAL A 183 9.01 12.55 -23.06
N ALA A 184 8.47 13.19 -22.02
CA ALA A 184 7.63 14.39 -22.17
C ALA A 184 8.43 15.55 -22.80
N PHE A 185 9.67 15.76 -22.37
CA PHE A 185 10.57 16.78 -22.93
C PHE A 185 10.92 16.50 -24.40
N LEU A 186 11.22 15.24 -24.74
CA LEU A 186 11.45 14.84 -26.13
C LEU A 186 10.20 14.99 -27.01
N CYS A 187 9.02 14.66 -26.50
CA CYS A 187 7.76 14.89 -27.20
C CYS A 187 7.53 16.40 -27.44
N PHE A 188 7.78 17.23 -26.43
CA PHE A 188 7.67 18.68 -26.54
C PHE A 188 8.66 19.29 -27.55
N LEU A 189 9.91 18.83 -27.56
CA LEU A 189 10.89 19.24 -28.57
C LEU A 189 10.49 18.84 -29.99
N ARG A 190 9.85 17.68 -30.15
CA ARG A 190 9.35 17.21 -31.45
C ARG A 190 8.18 18.05 -31.94
N GLU A 191 7.27 18.46 -31.06
CA GLU A 191 6.21 19.41 -31.39
C GLU A 191 6.77 20.79 -31.78
N LEU A 192 7.76 21.28 -31.04
CA LEU A 192 8.44 22.54 -31.37
C LEU A 192 9.14 22.49 -32.73
N GLN A 193 9.83 21.39 -33.06
CA GLN A 193 10.43 21.21 -34.39
C GLN A 193 9.39 21.14 -35.51
N TYR A 194 8.24 20.51 -35.25
CA TYR A 194 7.14 20.45 -36.20
C TYR A 194 6.54 21.84 -36.45
N LEU A 195 6.31 22.62 -35.38
CA LEU A 195 5.83 24.01 -35.46
C LEU A 195 6.84 24.92 -36.17
N ALA A 196 8.13 24.80 -35.87
CA ALA A 196 9.19 25.56 -36.55
C ALA A 196 9.23 25.25 -38.05
N SER A 197 9.14 23.97 -38.42
CA SER A 197 9.10 23.54 -39.83
C SER A 197 7.84 24.05 -40.55
N SER A 198 6.72 24.14 -39.85
CA SER A 198 5.45 24.69 -40.37
C SER A 198 5.54 26.20 -40.58
N LEU A 199 6.16 26.92 -39.63
CA LEU A 199 6.43 28.36 -39.72
C LEU A 199 7.38 28.70 -40.86
N ASP A 200 8.45 27.92 -41.05
CA ASP A 200 9.38 28.10 -42.18
C ASP A 200 8.68 27.87 -43.52
N ALA A 201 7.84 26.83 -43.63
CA ALA A 201 7.04 26.58 -44.82
C ALA A 201 6.01 27.70 -45.09
N CYS A 202 5.45 28.30 -44.04
CA CYS A 202 4.53 29.45 -44.14
C CYS A 202 5.28 30.73 -44.58
N CYS A 203 6.46 30.97 -43.99
CA CYS A 203 7.29 32.12 -44.30
C CYS A 203 7.78 32.06 -45.76
N HIS A 204 8.21 30.88 -46.23
CA HIS A 204 8.66 30.67 -47.62
C HIS A 204 7.53 30.88 -48.64
N LYS A 205 6.29 30.46 -48.32
CA LYS A 205 5.09 30.73 -49.14
C LYS A 205 4.73 32.22 -49.19
N HIS A 206 4.87 32.95 -48.08
CA HIS A 206 4.63 34.39 -48.05
C HIS A 206 5.75 35.19 -48.77
N THR A 207 7.01 34.76 -48.71
CA THR A 207 8.10 35.45 -49.43
C THR A 207 7.96 35.32 -50.95
N THR A 208 7.55 34.14 -51.44
CA THR A 208 7.26 33.94 -52.87
C THR A 208 6.02 34.69 -53.33
N SER A 209 5.00 34.86 -52.47
CA SER A 209 3.83 35.69 -52.79
C SER A 209 4.11 37.19 -52.77
N CYS A 210 5.07 37.68 -51.97
CA CYS A 210 5.46 39.10 -51.93
C CYS A 210 6.42 39.51 -53.07
N MET A 211 7.25 38.59 -53.57
CA MET A 211 8.10 38.88 -54.75
C MET A 211 7.33 38.99 -56.08
N GLY A 212 6.06 38.54 -56.13
CA GLY A 212 5.22 38.65 -57.32
C GLY A 212 4.48 39.99 -57.52
N LEU A 213 4.58 40.94 -56.57
CA LEU A 213 3.75 42.16 -56.56
C LEU A 213 4.55 43.48 -56.57
N LEU A 214 5.88 43.43 -56.75
CA LEU A 214 6.73 44.63 -56.86
C LEU A 214 7.67 44.55 -58.07
N CYS A 215 7.11 44.75 -59.26
CA CYS A 215 7.83 45.32 -60.40
C CYS A 215 6.82 46.01 -61.35
N PRO A 216 6.67 47.35 -61.32
CA PRO A 216 6.03 48.08 -62.40
C PRO A 216 7.00 48.21 -63.60
N PRO A 217 6.48 48.43 -64.83
CA PRO A 217 7.27 48.34 -66.04
C PRO A 217 8.10 49.61 -66.25
N SER A 218 9.33 49.45 -66.72
CA SER A 218 10.12 50.54 -67.28
C SER A 218 10.61 50.15 -68.68
N LEU A 219 9.91 50.71 -69.66
CA LEU A 219 10.25 51.06 -71.06
C LEU A 219 11.09 50.07 -71.88
#